data_AF-A0A7Y2EFM2-F1
#
_entry.id   AF-A0A7Y2EFM2-F1
#
_cell.length_a   1.000
_cell.length_b   1.000
_cell.length_c   1.000
_cell.angle_alpha   90.00
_cell.angle_beta   90.00
_cell.angle_gamma   90.00
#
_symmetry.space_group_name_H-M   'P 1'
#
loop_
_entity.id
_entity.type
_entity.pdbx_description
1 polymer ?
#
loop_
_entity_poly.entity_id
_entity_poly.type
_entity_poly.pdbx_seq_one_letter_code
_entity_poly.pdbx_strand_id
1 'polypeptide(L)'
;MAHIRGFRTLALAACAAALAGCSNLNETGGIRNAVGLAGASPDEFLVVSKAPLVMPPDMNLRPPRAGAPDLGEIDLRAQARSSVTGAQQGAVAEAGTSAGEMAILSRANAHQANPSVRDDLLADEGAVRADARVLDTILGREDELSEPLDPWSESDRLRQQTSGAPSSAGTGQATAPQQSGGQPTSILLEDILGGGSAAN
;
A
#
# COMPACT_ATOMS: atom_id res chain seq x y z
N MET A 1 24.57 58.18 -46.61
CA MET A 1 23.87 57.00 -47.16
C MET A 1 24.74 55.73 -47.30
N ALA A 2 26.08 55.81 -47.30
CA ALA A 2 26.95 54.62 -47.45
C ALA A 2 26.96 53.68 -46.23
N HIS A 3 26.87 54.21 -45.00
CA HIS A 3 26.90 53.41 -43.78
C HIS A 3 25.68 52.48 -43.60
N ILE A 4 24.50 52.89 -44.10
CA ILE A 4 23.28 52.08 -44.02
C ILE A 4 23.37 50.85 -44.93
N ARG A 5 24.05 50.95 -46.07
CA ARG A 5 24.26 49.83 -47.00
C ARG A 5 25.28 48.83 -46.45
N GLY A 6 26.36 49.33 -45.85
CA GLY A 6 27.37 48.49 -45.18
C GLY A 6 26.81 47.73 -43.97
N PHE A 7 25.95 48.37 -43.18
CA PHE A 7 25.29 47.71 -42.05
C PHE A 7 24.35 46.58 -42.49
N ARG A 8 23.61 46.78 -43.59
CA ARG A 8 22.72 45.74 -44.15
C ARG A 8 23.49 44.53 -44.69
N THR A 9 24.62 44.75 -45.37
CA THR A 9 25.47 43.65 -45.86
C THR A 9 26.14 42.90 -44.73
N LEU A 10 26.58 43.61 -43.67
CA LEU A 10 27.16 42.99 -42.48
C LEU A 10 26.14 42.14 -41.72
N ALA A 11 24.91 42.66 -41.54
CA ALA A 11 23.83 41.93 -40.89
C ALA A 11 23.43 40.66 -41.67
N LEU A 12 23.37 40.74 -43.01
CA LEU A 12 23.05 39.58 -43.84
C LEU A 12 24.15 38.51 -43.78
N ALA A 13 25.42 38.91 -43.80
CA ALA A 13 26.55 38.00 -43.66
C ALA A 13 26.58 37.31 -42.27
N ALA A 14 26.27 38.05 -41.20
CA ALA A 14 26.17 37.50 -39.85
C ALA A 14 25.04 36.47 -39.73
N CYS A 15 23.86 36.74 -40.31
CA CYS A 15 22.76 35.78 -40.36
C CYS A 15 23.14 34.51 -41.14
N ALA A 16 23.81 34.64 -42.28
CA ALA A 16 24.23 33.49 -43.07
C ALA A 16 25.23 32.60 -42.31
N ALA A 17 26.18 33.20 -41.57
CA ALA A 17 27.13 32.48 -40.72
C ALA A 17 26.44 31.75 -39.56
N ALA A 18 25.45 32.38 -38.92
CA ALA A 18 24.67 31.77 -37.84
C ALA A 18 23.86 30.55 -38.33
N LEU A 19 23.25 30.63 -39.50
CA LEU A 19 22.49 29.51 -40.08
C LEU A 19 23.39 28.34 -40.49
N ALA A 20 24.59 28.62 -41.02
CA ALA A 20 25.57 27.58 -41.37
C ALA A 20 26.12 26.82 -40.15
N GLY A 21 26.17 27.46 -38.97
CA GLY A 21 26.52 26.80 -37.72
C GLY A 21 25.45 25.80 -37.26
N CYS A 22 24.18 26.08 -37.54
CA CYS A 22 23.06 25.24 -37.11
C CYS A 22 22.89 23.97 -37.97
N SER A 23 23.25 24.00 -39.25
CA SER A 23 23.14 22.81 -40.12
C SER A 23 24.14 21.70 -39.76
N ASN A 24 25.29 22.06 -39.17
CA ASN A 24 26.31 21.10 -38.74
C ASN A 24 25.97 20.37 -37.42
N LEU A 25 24.82 20.67 -36.82
CA LEU A 25 24.38 20.05 -35.57
C LEU A 25 23.79 18.65 -35.78
N ASN A 26 23.50 18.20 -37.01
CA ASN A 26 22.59 17.06 -37.25
C ASN A 26 23.22 15.73 -37.62
N GLU A 27 24.39 15.68 -38.26
CA GLU A 27 24.75 14.41 -38.94
C GLU A 27 25.96 13.68 -38.37
N THR A 28 27.02 14.33 -37.90
CA THR A 28 28.22 13.56 -37.51
C THR A 28 29.13 14.33 -36.53
N GLY A 29 28.70 14.49 -35.27
CA GLY A 29 29.59 14.98 -34.19
C GLY A 29 29.23 16.33 -33.56
N GLY A 30 28.00 16.82 -33.76
CA GLY A 30 27.52 18.03 -33.08
C GLY A 30 27.26 17.83 -31.58
N ILE A 31 26.92 18.92 -30.88
CA ILE A 31 26.61 18.98 -29.43
C ILE A 31 25.60 17.90 -28.99
N ARG A 32 24.70 17.46 -29.88
CA ARG A 32 23.77 16.35 -29.62
C ARG A 32 24.46 15.01 -29.32
N ASN A 33 25.58 14.72 -29.97
CA ASN A 33 26.40 13.54 -29.66
C ASN A 33 27.16 13.74 -28.34
N ALA A 34 27.69 14.95 -28.11
CA ALA A 34 28.40 15.29 -26.87
C ALA A 34 27.50 15.25 -25.62
N VAL A 35 26.22 15.55 -25.78
CA VAL A 35 25.20 15.50 -24.71
C VAL A 35 24.45 14.17 -24.65
N GLY A 36 24.81 13.20 -25.51
CA GLY A 36 24.23 11.85 -25.51
C GLY A 36 22.79 11.76 -26.04
N LEU A 37 22.29 12.79 -26.72
CA LEU A 37 20.94 12.83 -27.30
C LEU A 37 20.84 12.06 -28.64
N ALA A 38 21.97 11.79 -29.29
CA ALA A 38 22.01 10.90 -30.44
C ALA A 38 22.04 9.46 -29.93
N GLY A 39 20.87 8.83 -29.90
CA GLY A 39 20.72 7.44 -29.52
C GLY A 39 21.41 6.52 -30.52
N ALA A 40 22.67 6.16 -30.25
CA ALA A 40 23.19 4.88 -30.72
C ALA A 40 22.54 3.81 -29.82
N SER A 41 21.59 3.06 -30.38
CA SER A 41 21.02 1.91 -29.68
C SER A 41 22.17 0.96 -29.32
N PRO A 42 22.35 0.61 -28.03
CA PRO A 42 23.39 -0.33 -27.62
C PRO A 42 23.18 -1.67 -28.33
N ASP A 43 24.26 -2.31 -28.77
CA ASP A 43 24.23 -3.62 -29.41
C ASP A 43 23.63 -4.67 -28.47
N GLU A 44 22.43 -5.14 -28.80
CA GLU A 44 21.70 -6.14 -28.01
C GLU A 44 22.39 -7.51 -27.96
N PHE A 45 23.42 -7.74 -28.79
CA PHE A 45 24.21 -8.97 -28.78
C PHE A 45 25.57 -8.82 -28.09
N LEU A 46 25.85 -7.66 -27.48
CA LEU A 46 27.08 -7.46 -26.73
C LEU A 46 27.07 -8.27 -25.44
N VAL A 47 27.79 -9.39 -25.44
CA VAL A 47 28.03 -10.18 -24.22
C VAL A 47 29.15 -9.55 -23.41
N VAL A 48 28.79 -8.78 -22.39
CA VAL A 48 29.74 -8.27 -21.39
C VAL A 48 30.01 -9.36 -20.35
N SER A 49 31.27 -9.78 -20.22
CA SER A 49 31.68 -10.69 -19.15
C SER A 49 31.65 -9.96 -17.80
N LYS A 50 30.78 -10.40 -16.90
CA LYS A 50 30.78 -9.93 -15.51
C LYS A 50 31.94 -10.55 -14.74
N ALA A 51 32.50 -9.79 -13.80
CA ALA A 51 33.47 -10.32 -12.85
C ALA A 51 32.87 -11.55 -12.13
N PRO A 52 33.68 -12.60 -11.88
CA PRO A 52 33.21 -13.78 -11.16
C PRO A 52 32.66 -13.39 -9.79
N LEU A 53 31.51 -13.97 -9.43
CA LEU A 53 30.88 -13.76 -8.12
C LEU A 53 31.72 -14.49 -7.06
N VAL A 54 32.44 -13.74 -6.25
CA VAL A 54 33.11 -14.27 -5.05
C VAL A 54 32.13 -14.18 -3.90
N MET A 55 31.87 -15.31 -3.25
CA MET A 55 31.10 -15.33 -2.01
C MET A 55 31.87 -14.54 -0.94
N PRO A 56 31.25 -13.51 -0.33
CA PRO A 56 31.91 -12.74 0.72
C PRO A 56 32.32 -13.67 1.87
N PRO A 57 33.50 -13.47 2.49
CA PRO A 57 34.00 -14.31 3.58
C PRO A 57 33.12 -14.27 4.84
N ASP A 58 32.25 -13.27 4.97
CA ASP A 58 31.46 -13.01 6.18
C ASP A 58 30.01 -13.52 6.09
N MET A 59 29.81 -14.73 5.55
CA MET A 59 28.56 -15.49 5.66
C MET A 59 28.32 -16.03 7.09
N ASN A 60 29.14 -15.64 8.07
CA ASN A 60 29.00 -16.02 9.47
C ASN A 60 27.95 -15.12 10.16
N LEU A 61 26.75 -15.08 9.58
CA LEU A 61 25.59 -14.53 10.25
C LEU A 61 25.42 -15.30 11.55
N ARG A 62 25.25 -14.56 12.66
CA ARG A 62 24.89 -15.18 13.92
C ARG A 62 23.62 -16.01 13.68
N PRO A 63 23.65 -17.33 13.93
CA PRO A 63 22.45 -18.15 13.80
C PRO A 63 21.32 -17.50 14.60
N PRO A 64 20.09 -17.44 14.02
CA PRO A 64 18.97 -16.88 14.75
C PRO A 64 18.84 -17.63 16.08
N ARG A 65 18.67 -16.88 17.17
CA ARG A 65 18.57 -17.49 18.51
C ARG A 65 17.35 -18.40 18.50
N ALA A 66 17.52 -19.67 18.85
CA ALA A 66 16.39 -20.59 18.92
C ALA A 66 15.30 -20.00 19.85
N GLY A 67 14.09 -19.79 19.29
CA GLY A 67 12.97 -19.17 19.99
C GLY A 67 12.95 -17.65 20.04
N ALA A 68 13.84 -16.94 19.33
CA ALA A 68 13.63 -15.51 19.06
C ALA A 68 12.47 -15.34 18.07
N PRO A 69 11.60 -14.33 18.25
CA PRO A 69 10.56 -14.00 17.28
C PRO A 69 11.22 -13.73 15.92
N ASP A 70 10.59 -14.24 14.85
CA ASP A 70 11.07 -14.03 13.50
C ASP A 70 11.12 -12.53 13.19
N LEU A 71 12.21 -12.05 12.61
CA LEU A 71 12.45 -10.63 12.34
C LEU A 71 11.54 -10.10 11.21
N GLY A 72 10.78 -10.97 10.53
CA GLY A 72 9.82 -10.62 9.49
C GLY A 72 8.36 -10.95 9.80
N GLU A 73 8.04 -11.59 10.94
CA GLU A 73 6.66 -11.99 11.23
C GLU A 73 5.88 -10.84 11.88
N ILE A 74 5.22 -10.05 11.04
CA ILE A 74 4.28 -9.02 11.49
C ILE A 74 2.99 -9.72 11.93
N ASP A 75 2.63 -9.58 13.21
CA ASP A 75 1.30 -10.01 13.69
C ASP A 75 0.22 -9.13 13.03
N LEU A 76 -0.34 -9.62 11.92
CA LEU A 76 -1.39 -8.98 11.14
C LEU A 76 -2.62 -8.64 11.99
N ARG A 77 -2.92 -9.42 13.03
CA ARG A 77 -4.07 -9.21 13.90
C ARG A 77 -3.83 -8.06 14.87
N ALA A 78 -2.62 -7.95 15.41
CA ALA A 78 -2.21 -6.79 16.19
C ALA A 78 -2.19 -5.52 15.33
N GLN A 79 -1.68 -5.62 14.10
CA GLN A 79 -1.63 -4.51 13.15
C GLN A 79 -3.04 -4.01 12.78
N ALA A 80 -3.96 -4.92 12.43
CA ALA A 80 -5.35 -4.58 12.13
C ALA A 80 -6.07 -4.00 13.35
N ARG A 81 -5.81 -4.50 14.57
CA ARG A 81 -6.39 -3.92 15.78
C ARG A 81 -5.91 -2.48 15.98
N SER A 82 -4.62 -2.21 15.80
CA SER A 82 -4.05 -0.85 15.96
C SER A 82 -4.56 0.15 14.91
N SER A 83 -4.84 -0.31 13.69
CA SER A 83 -5.41 0.56 12.64
C SER A 83 -6.89 0.88 12.89
N VAL A 84 -7.64 -0.07 13.47
CA VAL A 84 -9.07 0.11 13.79
C VAL A 84 -9.27 0.95 15.05
N THR A 85 -8.49 0.71 16.11
CA THR A 85 -8.70 1.41 17.40
C THR A 85 -7.99 2.76 17.47
N GLY A 86 -7.05 3.04 16.56
CA GLY A 86 -6.17 4.21 16.62
C GLY A 86 -5.24 4.21 17.84
N ALA A 87 -5.36 3.21 18.73
CA ALA A 87 -4.45 2.99 19.82
C ALA A 87 -3.18 2.37 19.24
N GLN A 88 -2.26 3.22 18.83
CA GLN A 88 -0.84 2.86 18.89
C GLN A 88 -0.53 2.64 20.38
N GLN A 89 -0.78 1.42 20.90
CA GLN A 89 -0.34 1.08 22.25
C GLN A 89 1.19 1.14 22.28
N GLY A 90 1.68 2.24 22.84
CA GLY A 90 3.08 2.44 23.13
C GLY A 90 3.87 2.83 21.89
N ALA A 91 4.81 3.74 22.13
CA ALA A 91 5.89 4.08 21.24
C ALA A 91 6.25 2.90 20.32
N VAL A 92 6.43 3.20 19.03
CA VAL A 92 7.36 2.44 18.17
C VAL A 92 8.48 2.03 19.10
N ALA A 93 8.56 0.74 19.43
CA ALA A 93 9.59 0.26 20.33
C ALA A 93 10.87 0.78 19.70
N GLU A 94 11.54 1.70 20.41
CA GLU A 94 12.80 2.29 20.00
C GLU A 94 13.79 1.12 19.89
N ALA A 95 13.75 0.40 18.77
CA ALA A 95 14.96 -0.06 18.13
C ALA A 95 15.74 1.23 17.92
N GLY A 96 16.54 1.59 18.94
CA GLY A 96 17.02 2.93 19.18
C GLY A 96 17.40 3.61 17.88
N THR A 97 16.76 4.76 17.62
CA THR A 97 16.87 5.47 16.35
C THR A 97 18.32 5.45 15.87
N SER A 98 18.56 4.87 14.68
CA SER A 98 19.95 4.70 14.21
C SER A 98 20.61 6.06 14.00
N ALA A 99 21.95 6.11 14.04
CA ALA A 99 22.68 7.36 13.80
C ALA A 99 22.31 8.00 12.44
N GLY A 100 21.98 7.17 11.44
CA GLY A 100 21.50 7.62 10.13
C GLY A 100 20.09 8.22 10.18
N GLU A 101 19.16 7.58 10.90
CA GLU A 101 17.81 8.14 11.10
C GLU A 101 17.83 9.44 11.90
N MET A 102 18.65 9.54 12.94
CA MET A 102 18.86 10.78 13.69
C MET A 102 19.35 11.91 12.78
N ALA A 103 20.28 11.64 11.86
CA ALA A 103 20.77 12.63 10.91
C ALA A 103 19.66 13.11 9.97
N ILE A 104 18.81 12.22 9.47
CA ILE A 104 17.67 12.58 8.62
C ILE A 104 16.62 13.37 9.42
N LEU A 105 16.26 12.93 10.63
CA LEU A 105 15.28 13.60 11.49
C LEU A 105 15.74 15.00 11.90
N SER A 106 17.03 15.17 12.20
CA SER A 106 17.60 16.50 12.51
C SER A 106 17.51 17.45 11.31
N ARG A 107 17.75 16.93 10.09
CA ARG A 107 17.66 17.71 8.85
C ARG A 107 16.21 18.01 8.45
N ALA A 108 15.30 17.09 8.76
CA ALA A 108 13.85 17.24 8.58
C ALA A 108 13.20 18.07 9.70
N ASN A 109 13.98 18.46 10.71
CA ASN A 109 13.52 19.22 11.88
C ASN A 109 12.34 18.56 12.61
N ALA A 110 12.30 17.24 12.61
CA ALA A 110 11.21 16.45 13.17
C ALA A 110 11.06 16.62 14.69
N HIS A 111 12.14 17.01 15.39
CA HIS A 111 12.13 17.29 16.84
C HIS A 111 11.28 18.51 17.23
N GLN A 112 10.91 19.38 16.30
CA GLN A 112 10.07 20.56 16.56
C GLN A 112 8.60 20.36 16.17
N ALA A 113 8.19 19.13 15.79
CA ALA A 113 6.81 18.86 15.43
C ALA A 113 5.88 19.08 16.62
N ASN A 114 4.83 19.89 16.43
CA ASN A 114 3.80 20.10 17.44
C ASN A 114 2.95 18.81 17.58
N PRO A 115 2.91 18.18 18.77
CA PRO A 115 2.17 16.95 18.98
C PRO A 115 0.65 17.13 18.87
N SER A 116 0.14 18.35 19.04
CA SER A 116 -1.28 18.72 18.98
C SER A 116 -1.73 19.27 17.63
N VAL A 117 -0.89 19.25 16.58
CA VAL A 117 -1.22 19.80 15.24
C VAL A 117 -2.53 19.26 14.66
N ARG A 118 -2.90 18.02 14.99
CA ARG A 118 -4.17 17.44 14.53
C ARG A 118 -5.37 18.10 15.20
N ASP A 119 -5.27 18.39 16.49
CA ASP A 119 -6.35 19.06 17.22
C ASP A 119 -6.48 20.52 16.78
N ASP A 120 -5.34 21.18 16.55
CA ASP A 120 -5.30 22.55 16.02
C ASP A 120 -5.93 22.62 14.62
N LEU A 121 -5.59 21.68 13.73
CA LEU A 121 -6.15 21.62 12.37
C LEU A 121 -7.66 21.31 12.39
N LEU A 122 -8.10 20.39 13.24
CA LEU A 122 -9.52 20.09 13.40
C LEU A 122 -10.30 21.30 13.92
N ALA A 123 -9.72 22.06 14.85
CA ALA A 123 -10.31 23.30 15.34
C ALA A 123 -10.41 24.36 14.22
N ASP A 124 -9.37 24.52 13.40
CA ASP A 124 -9.34 25.42 12.24
C ASP A 124 -10.36 25.01 11.16
N GLU A 125 -10.54 23.72 10.91
CA GLU A 125 -11.53 23.18 9.97
C GLU A 125 -12.98 23.30 10.48
N GLY A 126 -13.18 23.79 11.71
CA GLY A 126 -14.49 23.89 12.34
C GLY A 126 -15.10 22.53 12.66
N ALA A 127 -14.28 21.47 12.70
CA ALA A 127 -14.70 20.15 13.10
C ALA A 127 -15.02 20.17 14.59
N VAL A 128 -16.30 20.33 14.93
CA VAL A 128 -16.78 20.17 16.30
C VAL A 128 -16.60 18.71 16.65
N ARG A 129 -15.65 18.42 17.56
CA ARG A 129 -15.58 17.10 18.19
C ARG A 129 -16.88 16.91 18.95
N ALA A 130 -17.79 16.15 18.35
CA ALA A 130 -19.08 15.88 18.96
C ALA A 130 -18.84 15.11 20.25
N ASP A 131 -19.33 15.67 21.36
CA ASP A 131 -19.31 15.00 22.64
C ASP A 131 -20.10 13.69 22.48
N ALA A 132 -19.56 12.60 23.03
CA ALA A 132 -20.17 11.28 22.92
C ALA A 132 -21.63 11.32 23.40
N ARG A 133 -21.94 12.15 24.39
CA ARG A 133 -23.30 12.37 24.89
C ARG A 133 -24.24 13.03 23.88
N VAL A 134 -23.73 14.00 23.11
CA VAL A 134 -24.52 14.68 22.08
C VAL A 134 -24.80 13.73 20.91
N LEU A 135 -23.81 12.93 20.51
CA LEU A 135 -24.00 11.88 19.52
C LEU A 135 -24.99 10.82 20.01
N ASP A 136 -24.91 10.43 21.28
CA ASP A 136 -25.79 9.43 21.89
C ASP A 136 -27.26 9.91 21.89
N THR A 137 -27.50 11.18 22.25
CA THR A 137 -28.83 11.80 22.14
C THR A 137 -29.32 11.89 20.68
N ILE A 138 -28.47 12.31 19.74
CA ILE A 138 -28.85 12.40 18.31
C ILE A 138 -29.15 11.02 17.72
N LEU A 139 -28.39 10.01 18.12
CA LEU A 139 -28.56 8.62 17.70
C LEU A 139 -29.65 7.89 18.51
N GLY A 140 -30.29 8.54 19.49
CA GLY A 140 -31.34 7.95 20.33
C GLY A 140 -30.86 6.77 21.19
N ARG A 141 -29.59 6.80 21.61
CA ARG A 141 -28.92 5.73 22.37
C ARG A 141 -28.92 5.97 23.89
N GLU A 142 -29.78 6.87 24.35
CA GLU A 142 -29.89 7.32 25.74
C GLU A 142 -30.04 6.13 26.73
N ASP A 143 -28.94 5.80 27.41
CA ASP A 143 -28.82 5.16 28.73
C ASP A 143 -29.71 3.95 29.13
N GLU A 144 -30.34 3.22 28.20
CA GLU A 144 -30.96 1.90 28.50
C GLU A 144 -29.98 0.71 28.38
N LEU A 145 -28.72 0.88 28.83
CA LEU A 145 -27.76 -0.23 28.92
C LEU A 145 -27.84 -0.99 30.25
N SER A 146 -29.04 -1.19 30.80
CA SER A 146 -29.19 -1.92 32.07
C SER A 146 -29.39 -3.43 31.92
N GLU A 147 -29.50 -3.96 30.69
CA GLU A 147 -29.65 -5.41 30.50
C GLU A 147 -28.75 -5.91 29.35
N PRO A 148 -27.88 -6.90 29.59
CA PRO A 148 -27.11 -7.53 28.52
C PRO A 148 -28.06 -8.14 27.48
N LEU A 149 -28.13 -7.49 26.32
CA LEU A 149 -28.89 -7.98 25.18
C LEU A 149 -28.21 -9.25 24.65
N ASP A 150 -28.91 -10.38 24.70
CA ASP A 150 -28.42 -11.62 24.09
C ASP A 150 -28.49 -11.50 22.56
N PRO A 151 -27.36 -11.60 21.83
CA PRO A 151 -27.32 -11.41 20.39
C PRO A 151 -28.17 -12.42 19.61
N TRP A 152 -28.32 -13.65 20.14
CA TRP A 152 -29.01 -14.73 19.43
C TRP A 152 -30.52 -14.55 19.50
N SER A 153 -31.06 -14.33 20.69
CA SER A 153 -32.50 -14.06 20.86
C SER A 153 -32.96 -12.81 20.12
N GLU A 154 -32.18 -11.72 20.12
CA GLU A 154 -32.53 -10.52 19.34
C GLU A 154 -32.47 -10.78 17.83
N SER A 155 -31.47 -11.54 17.37
CA SER A 155 -31.39 -11.93 15.95
C SER A 155 -32.60 -12.74 15.52
N ASP A 156 -33.08 -13.66 16.35
CA ASP A 156 -34.26 -14.47 16.07
C ASP A 156 -35.54 -13.65 16.07
N ARG A 157 -35.67 -12.68 16.99
CA ARG A 157 -36.77 -11.72 17.03
C ARG A 157 -36.83 -10.88 15.75
N LEU A 158 -35.70 -10.33 15.30
CA LEU A 158 -35.61 -9.52 14.08
C LEU A 158 -35.96 -10.34 12.82
N ARG A 159 -35.52 -11.60 12.76
CA ARG A 159 -35.91 -12.53 11.68
C ARG A 159 -37.43 -12.74 11.65
N GLN A 160 -38.07 -12.93 12.80
CA GLN A 160 -39.51 -13.10 12.88
C GLN A 160 -40.28 -11.83 12.45
N GLN A 161 -39.79 -10.63 12.80
CA GLN A 161 -40.38 -9.35 12.38
C GLN A 161 -40.25 -9.10 10.87
N THR A 162 -39.08 -9.40 10.30
CA THR A 162 -38.83 -9.23 8.85
C THR A 162 -39.53 -10.27 7.99
N SER A 163 -39.92 -11.42 8.56
CA SER A 163 -40.64 -12.50 7.86
C SER A 163 -42.11 -12.17 7.54
N GLY A 164 -42.70 -11.16 8.20
CA GLY A 164 -44.10 -10.75 8.00
C GLY A 164 -44.29 -9.51 7.14
N ALA A 165 -43.22 -8.80 6.76
CA ALA A 165 -43.29 -7.61 5.91
C ALA A 165 -43.04 -8.00 4.44
N PRO A 166 -43.83 -7.51 3.47
CA PRO A 166 -43.48 -7.70 2.06
C PRO A 166 -42.15 -6.99 1.81
N SER A 167 -41.11 -7.78 1.53
CA SER A 167 -39.81 -7.30 1.09
C SER A 167 -40.02 -6.47 -0.19
N SER A 168 -39.95 -5.15 -0.07
CA SER A 168 -39.75 -4.30 -1.24
C SER A 168 -38.34 -4.58 -1.73
N ALA A 169 -38.28 -5.35 -2.81
CA ALA A 169 -37.06 -5.76 -3.48
C ALA A 169 -36.12 -4.57 -3.75
N GLY A 170 -35.04 -4.49 -2.98
CA GLY A 170 -33.83 -3.80 -3.38
C GLY A 170 -32.89 -4.81 -4.04
N THR A 171 -32.67 -4.65 -5.33
CA THR A 171 -31.76 -5.46 -6.14
C THR A 171 -30.32 -5.32 -5.63
N GLY A 172 -29.90 -6.24 -4.77
CA GLY A 172 -28.51 -6.55 -4.50
C GLY A 172 -28.30 -8.02 -4.84
N GLN A 173 -27.82 -8.30 -6.04
CA GLN A 173 -27.38 -9.65 -6.40
C GLN A 173 -26.19 -10.03 -5.51
N ALA A 174 -26.44 -10.85 -4.50
CA ALA A 174 -25.40 -11.66 -3.88
C ALA A 174 -25.10 -12.82 -4.84
N THR A 175 -24.05 -12.69 -5.64
CA THR A 175 -23.47 -13.81 -6.37
C THR A 175 -22.84 -14.77 -5.36
N ALA A 176 -23.53 -15.89 -5.11
CA ALA A 176 -23.00 -17.00 -4.32
C ALA A 176 -21.80 -17.65 -5.04
N PRO A 177 -20.75 -18.10 -4.34
CA PRO A 177 -19.72 -18.94 -4.96
C PRO A 177 -20.34 -20.31 -5.25
N GLN A 178 -20.31 -20.70 -6.52
CA GLN A 178 -20.77 -22.00 -6.99
C GLN A 178 -19.77 -23.08 -6.53
N GLN A 179 -20.05 -23.73 -5.40
CA GLN A 179 -19.30 -24.91 -4.96
C GLN A 179 -19.78 -26.11 -5.77
N SER A 180 -18.96 -26.50 -6.73
CA SER A 180 -19.03 -27.73 -7.51
C SER A 180 -19.26 -28.94 -6.60
N GLY A 181 -20.36 -29.65 -6.83
CA GLY A 181 -20.68 -30.90 -6.15
C GLY A 181 -19.74 -32.02 -6.61
N GLY A 182 -18.82 -32.40 -5.72
CA GLY A 182 -18.18 -33.71 -5.71
C GLY A 182 -18.57 -34.41 -4.40
N GLN A 183 -19.37 -35.47 -4.50
CA GLN A 183 -19.84 -36.27 -3.37
C GLN A 183 -18.65 -36.88 -2.60
N PRO A 184 -18.56 -36.75 -1.26
CA PRO A 184 -17.73 -37.65 -0.47
C PRO A 184 -18.54 -38.92 -0.17
N THR A 185 -18.21 -40.03 -0.84
CA THR A 185 -18.65 -41.37 -0.44
C THR A 185 -18.05 -41.69 0.93
N SER A 186 -18.84 -41.52 1.99
CA SER A 186 -18.52 -42.02 3.32
C SER A 186 -18.68 -43.53 3.34
N ILE A 187 -17.54 -44.23 3.21
CA ILE A 187 -17.44 -45.66 3.50
C ILE A 187 -17.57 -45.79 5.02
N LEU A 188 -18.67 -46.39 5.51
CA LEU A 188 -18.83 -46.69 6.93
C LEU A 188 -17.93 -47.88 7.30
N LEU A 189 -17.20 -47.72 8.40
CA LEU A 189 -16.20 -48.63 8.95
C LEU A 189 -16.80 -49.93 9.54
N GLU A 190 -18.05 -50.27 9.22
CA GLU A 190 -18.78 -51.40 9.83
C GLU A 190 -18.94 -52.61 8.89
N ASP A 191 -18.59 -52.50 7.60
CA ASP A 191 -18.79 -53.56 6.59
C ASP A 191 -17.62 -54.55 6.41
N ILE A 192 -16.52 -54.42 7.17
CA ILE A 192 -15.28 -55.21 6.94
C ILE A 192 -15.10 -56.39 7.91
N LEU A 193 -15.86 -56.53 8.99
CA LEU A 193 -15.65 -57.62 9.96
C LEU A 193 -16.95 -58.28 10.44
N GLY A 194 -17.31 -59.39 9.80
CA GLY A 194 -18.30 -60.38 10.27
C GLY A 194 -19.42 -60.59 9.25
N GLY A 195 -19.57 -61.70 8.54
CA GLY A 195 -19.23 -63.07 8.90
C GLY A 195 -20.52 -63.88 9.08
N GLY A 196 -21.11 -64.30 7.96
CA GLY A 196 -21.90 -65.53 7.83
C GLY A 196 -23.33 -65.57 8.41
N SER A 197 -24.25 -66.15 7.62
CA SER A 197 -25.03 -67.34 8.00
C SER A 197 -26.51 -67.32 7.55
N ALA A 198 -26.90 -68.43 6.90
CA ALA A 198 -28.24 -69.01 6.67
C ALA A 198 -29.23 -68.23 5.77
N ALA A 199 -29.65 -68.74 4.60
CA ALA A 199 -30.51 -69.91 4.36
C ALA A 199 -31.96 -69.72 4.83
N ASN A 200 -32.84 -69.30 3.91
CA ASN A 200 -34.05 -69.99 3.43
C ASN A 200 -34.72 -69.12 2.35
#